data_AF-A0A0X3BIP8-F1
#
_entry.id   AF-A0A0X3BIP8-F1
#
_cell.length_a   1.000
_cell.length_b   1.000
_cell.length_c   1.000
_cell.angle_alpha   90.00
_cell.angle_beta   90.00
_cell.angle_gamma   90.00
#
_symmetry.space_group_name_H-M   'P 1'
#
loop_
_entity.id
_entity.type
_entity.pdbx_description
1 polymer ?
#
loop_
_entity_poly.entity_id
_entity_poly.type
_entity_poly.pdbx_seq_one_letter_code
_entity_poly.pdbx_strand_id
1 'polypeptide(L)'
;MPGSTNALIIDGYVDEPACLGVAPYISPYVREVAGVLSERGYTPGYVTIDQVRSDPALVAGQGRGDLVVMIAGLTVPGTYIGGKPATLTEIQQLGTLLREPTTAIGGPIAFGYAPGWGEKGYQAGDHRV
;
A
#
# COMPACT_ATOMS: atom_id res chain seq x y z
N MET A 1 26.73 5.22 -14.58
CA MET A 1 25.32 4.80 -14.48
C MET A 1 24.51 6.03 -14.14
N PRO A 2 23.40 6.35 -14.82
CA PRO A 2 22.50 7.39 -14.34
C PRO A 2 22.07 6.99 -12.92
N GLY A 3 21.99 7.94 -11.99
CA GLY A 3 21.69 7.66 -10.59
C GLY A 3 20.39 6.85 -10.49
N SER A 4 20.44 5.67 -9.88
CA SER A 4 19.26 4.85 -9.66
C SER A 4 18.28 5.62 -8.79
N THR A 5 17.09 5.89 -9.30
CA THR A 5 16.00 6.53 -8.56
C THR A 5 15.43 5.53 -7.55
N ASN A 6 15.11 6.00 -6.34
CA ASN A 6 14.56 5.12 -5.30
C ASN A 6 13.04 5.08 -5.42
N ALA A 7 12.46 3.89 -5.27
CA ALA A 7 11.02 3.71 -5.15
C ALA A 7 10.68 2.97 -3.86
N LEU A 8 9.57 3.31 -3.21
CA LEU A 8 9.10 2.61 -2.02
C LEU A 8 7.76 1.93 -2.29
N ILE A 9 7.67 0.63 -2.02
CA ILE A 9 6.41 -0.11 -2.06
C ILE A 9 5.89 -0.22 -0.62
N ILE A 10 4.65 0.23 -0.40
CA ILE A 10 3.92 0.08 0.86
C ILE A 10 2.87 -1.01 0.67
N ASP A 11 3.05 -2.15 1.32
CA ASP A 11 2.05 -3.22 1.37
C ASP A 11 1.01 -2.91 2.45
N GLY A 12 -0.12 -2.36 2.01
CA GLY A 12 -1.30 -2.09 2.83
C GLY A 12 -2.15 -3.34 3.12
N TYR A 13 -1.74 -4.48 2.55
CA TYR A 13 -2.44 -5.75 2.41
C TYR A 13 -3.74 -5.70 1.60
N VAL A 14 -4.00 -6.82 0.89
CA VAL A 14 -5.12 -7.02 -0.03
C VAL A 14 -6.04 -8.11 0.50
N ASP A 15 -7.31 -7.77 0.71
CA ASP A 15 -8.36 -8.69 1.15
C ASP A 15 -8.87 -9.56 -0.01
N GLU A 16 -8.02 -10.48 -0.48
CA GLU A 16 -8.39 -11.49 -1.46
C GLU A 16 -8.02 -12.90 -0.96
N PRO A 17 -8.94 -13.88 -0.99
CA PRO A 17 -8.72 -15.21 -0.41
C PRO A 17 -7.58 -16.00 -1.06
N ALA A 18 -7.17 -15.65 -2.28
CA ALA A 18 -6.05 -16.26 -2.98
C ALA A 18 -4.67 -15.69 -2.56
N CYS A 19 -4.65 -14.61 -1.78
CA CYS A 19 -3.43 -13.87 -1.41
C CYS A 19 -2.91 -14.19 0.01
N LEU A 20 -3.42 -15.24 0.69
CA LEU A 20 -3.21 -15.51 2.13
C LEU A 20 -2.77 -16.95 2.50
N GLY A 21 -2.03 -17.68 1.67
CA GLY A 21 -1.50 -19.00 2.10
C GLY A 21 -0.27 -18.94 3.05
N VAL A 22 0.59 -19.98 2.98
CA VAL A 22 1.77 -20.28 3.84
C VAL A 22 2.91 -19.22 3.93
N ALA A 23 3.02 -18.53 5.07
CA ALA A 23 4.05 -17.52 5.35
C ALA A 23 5.49 -17.82 4.84
N PRO A 24 6.25 -16.78 4.41
CA PRO A 24 5.91 -15.35 4.43
C PRO A 24 5.15 -14.93 3.16
N TYR A 25 3.92 -14.45 3.31
CA TYR A 25 3.10 -14.05 2.16
C TYR A 25 3.39 -12.62 1.75
N ILE A 26 3.89 -12.47 0.52
CA ILE A 26 3.99 -11.20 -0.20
C ILE A 26 3.03 -11.32 -1.38
N SER A 27 2.11 -10.37 -1.54
CA SER A 27 1.09 -10.44 -2.59
C SER A 27 1.71 -10.48 -3.99
N PRO A 28 1.09 -11.16 -4.97
CA PRO A 28 1.50 -11.09 -6.38
C PRO A 28 1.63 -9.64 -6.87
N TYR A 29 0.68 -8.77 -6.50
CA TYR A 29 0.68 -7.35 -6.87
C TYR A 29 1.96 -6.62 -6.44
N VAL A 30 2.42 -6.83 -5.20
CA VAL A 30 3.69 -6.25 -4.72
C VAL A 30 4.87 -6.75 -5.54
N ARG A 31 4.91 -8.06 -5.85
CA ARG A 31 6.00 -8.66 -6.63
C ARG A 31 6.02 -8.14 -8.07
N GLU A 32 4.86 -7.99 -8.69
CA GLU A 32 4.71 -7.41 -10.03
C GLU A 32 5.21 -5.98 -10.08
N VAL A 33 4.79 -5.14 -9.13
CA VAL A 33 5.25 -3.75 -9.00
C VAL A 33 6.76 -3.68 -8.81
N ALA A 34 7.33 -4.50 -7.93
CA ALA A 34 8.78 -4.56 -7.72
C ALA A 34 9.54 -4.93 -9.01
N GLY A 35 9.01 -5.87 -9.79
CA GLY A 35 9.55 -6.26 -11.09
C GLY A 35 9.54 -5.10 -12.09
N VAL A 36 8.41 -4.43 -12.25
CA VAL A 36 8.26 -3.27 -13.15
C VAL A 36 9.18 -2.12 -12.73
N LEU A 37 9.26 -1.80 -11.43
CA LEU A 37 10.15 -0.76 -10.92
C LEU A 37 11.61 -1.08 -11.24
N SER A 38 12.03 -2.32 -11.00
CA SER A 38 13.39 -2.79 -11.30
C SER A 38 13.70 -2.72 -12.80
N GLU A 39 12.77 -3.15 -13.66
CA GLU A 39 12.90 -3.07 -15.12
C GLU A 39 13.05 -1.61 -15.59
N ARG A 40 12.39 -0.67 -14.90
CA ARG A 40 12.45 0.77 -15.19
C ARG A 40 13.62 1.50 -14.54
N GLY A 41 14.54 0.77 -13.88
CA GLY A 41 15.76 1.33 -13.31
C GLY A 41 15.60 1.94 -11.91
N TYR A 42 14.46 1.71 -11.26
CA TYR A 42 14.28 2.07 -9.85
C TYR A 42 14.88 1.02 -8.93
N THR A 43 15.32 1.44 -7.74
CA THR A 43 15.65 0.52 -6.63
C THR A 43 14.46 0.44 -5.68
N PRO A 44 13.67 -0.66 -5.70
CA PRO A 44 12.48 -0.78 -4.85
C PRO A 44 12.86 -1.13 -3.40
N GLY A 45 12.42 -0.30 -2.46
CA GLY A 45 12.25 -0.62 -1.05
C GLY A 45 10.87 -1.23 -0.79
N TYR A 46 10.73 -1.95 0.32
CA TYR A 46 9.48 -2.61 0.70
C TYR A 46 9.24 -2.44 2.20
N VAL A 47 8.03 -2.00 2.55
CA VAL A 47 7.54 -1.92 3.92
C VAL A 47 6.09 -2.39 3.99
N THR A 48 5.70 -3.04 5.09
CA THR A 48 4.30 -3.39 5.37
C THR A 48 3.61 -2.31 6.18
N ILE A 49 2.28 -2.25 6.12
CA ILE A 49 1.50 -1.33 6.95
C ILE A 49 1.74 -1.54 8.44
N ASP A 50 1.96 -2.79 8.88
CA ASP A 50 2.28 -3.07 10.27
C ASP A 50 3.64 -2.48 10.67
N GLN A 51 4.64 -2.53 9.80
CA GLN A 51 5.94 -1.88 10.01
C GLN A 51 5.81 -0.35 10.03
N VAL A 52 5.04 0.22 9.11
CA VAL A 52 4.77 1.66 9.06
C VAL A 52 4.02 2.14 10.30
N ARG A 53 3.10 1.33 10.83
CA ARG A 53 2.39 1.62 12.09
C ARG A 53 3.34 1.60 13.29
N SER A 54 4.30 0.66 13.29
CA SER A 54 5.32 0.57 14.35
C SER A 54 6.36 1.68 14.26
N ASP A 55 6.74 2.09 13.05
CA ASP A 55 7.72 3.13 12.80
C ASP A 55 7.36 3.95 11.54
N PRO A 56 6.61 5.05 11.71
CA PRO A 56 6.25 5.93 10.60
C PRO A 56 7.46 6.60 9.91
N ALA A 57 8.63 6.65 10.57
CA ALA A 57 9.82 7.25 10.00
C ALA A 57 10.37 6.46 8.80
N LEU A 58 10.01 5.17 8.67
CA LEU A 58 10.34 4.35 7.50
C LEU A 58 9.83 4.98 6.20
N VAL A 59 8.62 5.55 6.23
CA VAL A 59 8.01 6.22 5.07
C VAL A 59 8.60 7.62 4.88
N ALA A 60 8.87 8.37 5.95
CA ALA A 60 9.46 9.70 5.85
C ALA A 60 10.92 9.68 5.36
N GLY A 61 11.68 8.65 5.71
CA GLY A 61 13.08 8.47 5.33
C GLY A 61 13.27 7.86 3.94
N GLN A 62 12.50 6.82 3.60
CA GLN A 62 12.59 6.13 2.30
C GLN A 62 11.67 6.72 1.23
N GLY A 63 10.55 7.34 1.64
CA GLY A 63 9.60 8.03 0.77
C GLY A 63 10.05 9.42 0.31
N ARG A 64 11.27 9.84 0.65
CA ARG A 64 11.96 10.93 -0.05
C ARG A 64 12.50 10.53 -1.43
N GLY A 65 12.33 9.25 -1.81
CA GLY A 65 12.57 8.79 -3.17
C GLY A 65 11.58 9.39 -4.17
N ASP A 66 11.83 9.19 -5.45
CA ASP A 66 11.05 9.82 -6.53
C ASP A 66 9.63 9.26 -6.66
N LEU A 67 9.40 8.04 -6.17
CA LEU A 67 8.15 7.30 -6.35
C LEU A 67 7.78 6.46 -5.13
N VAL A 68 6.52 6.56 -4.70
CA VAL A 68 5.92 5.66 -3.69
C VAL A 68 4.71 4.97 -4.31
N VAL A 69 4.63 3.65 -4.12
CA VAL A 69 3.50 2.83 -4.61
C VAL A 69 2.88 2.10 -3.42
N MET A 70 1.65 2.46 -3.07
CA MET A 70 0.88 1.75 -2.06
C MET A 70 -0.06 0.74 -2.72
N ILE A 71 -0.03 -0.51 -2.27
CA ILE A 71 -0.94 -1.56 -2.71
C ILE A 71 -1.84 -1.93 -1.54
N ALA A 72 -3.16 -1.76 -1.68
CA ALA A 72 -4.13 -2.13 -0.64
C ALA A 72 -5.44 -2.67 -1.21
N GLY A 73 -6.09 -3.55 -0.44
CA GLY A 73 -7.38 -4.16 -0.76
C GLY A 73 -8.58 -3.29 -0.37
N LEU A 74 -9.78 -3.79 -0.66
CA LEU A 74 -11.02 -3.26 -0.11
C LEU A 74 -10.94 -3.41 1.39
N THR A 75 -10.92 -2.30 2.11
CA THR A 75 -10.74 -2.34 3.54
C THR A 75 -12.08 -2.71 4.16
N VAL A 76 -12.17 -3.88 4.78
CA VAL A 76 -13.23 -4.25 5.72
C VAL A 76 -12.59 -4.44 7.09
N PRO A 77 -13.17 -3.89 8.18
CA PRO A 77 -12.63 -4.12 9.51
C PRO A 77 -12.73 -5.60 9.87
N GLY A 78 -11.56 -6.21 10.11
CA GLY A 78 -11.42 -7.61 10.49
C GLY A 78 -9.97 -7.92 10.86
N THR A 79 -9.77 -9.02 11.59
CA THR A 79 -8.44 -9.56 11.92
C THR A 79 -8.12 -10.65 10.90
N TYR A 80 -7.04 -10.47 10.15
CA TYR A 80 -6.60 -11.44 9.15
C TYR A 80 -5.48 -12.31 9.72
N ILE A 81 -5.35 -13.53 9.20
CA ILE A 81 -4.24 -14.42 9.57
C ILE A 81 -2.95 -13.78 9.01
N GLY A 82 -2.21 -13.08 9.87
CA GLY A 82 -0.88 -12.52 9.55
C GLY A 82 -0.72 -11.01 9.65
N GLY A 83 -1.78 -10.23 9.90
CA GLY A 83 -1.69 -8.77 10.04
C GLY A 83 -3.04 -8.07 9.98
N LYS A 84 -3.04 -6.74 10.12
CA LYS A 84 -4.25 -5.91 9.96
C LYS A 84 -4.11 -5.02 8.71
N PRO A 85 -4.98 -5.20 7.69
CA PRO A 85 -4.98 -4.33 6.52
C PRO A 85 -5.05 -2.85 6.90
N ALA A 86 -4.45 -2.00 6.07
CA ALA A 86 -4.45 -0.56 6.25
C ALA A 86 -5.89 -0.05 6.38
N THR A 87 -6.14 0.86 7.31
CA THR A 87 -7.43 1.54 7.42
C THR A 87 -7.48 2.72 6.46
N LEU A 88 -8.69 3.18 6.12
CA LEU A 88 -8.87 4.39 5.31
C LEU A 88 -8.15 5.61 5.93
N THR A 89 -8.22 5.75 7.26
CA THR A 89 -7.52 6.81 8.00
C THR A 89 -6.00 6.71 7.84
N GLU A 90 -5.42 5.51 7.92
CA GLU A 90 -3.97 5.31 7.71
C GLU A 90 -3.57 5.66 6.27
N ILE A 91 -4.38 5.30 5.28
CA ILE A 91 -4.15 5.66 3.87
C ILE A 91 -4.18 7.19 3.69
N GLN A 92 -5.15 7.88 4.30
CA GLN A 92 -5.25 9.35 4.25
C GLN A 92 -4.07 10.04 4.96
N GLN A 93 -3.64 9.51 6.10
CA GLN A 93 -2.47 10.01 6.83
C GLN A 93 -1.19 9.82 6.00
N LEU A 94 -1.03 8.67 5.37
CA LEU A 94 0.08 8.41 4.45
C LEU A 94 0.06 9.36 3.25
N GLY A 95 -1.09 9.59 2.64
CA GLY A 95 -1.23 10.58 1.56
C GLY A 95 -0.86 12.01 1.99
N THR A 96 -1.09 12.35 3.26
CA THR A 96 -0.67 13.65 3.81
C THR A 96 0.83 13.72 4.07
N LEU A 97 1.44 12.60 4.48
CA LEU A 97 2.87 12.49 4.78
C LEU A 97 3.72 12.42 3.50
N LEU A 98 3.17 11.85 2.43
CA LEU A 98 3.81 11.62 1.13
C LEU A 98 3.53 12.73 0.10
N ARG A 99 3.45 14.00 0.53
CA ARG A 99 3.11 15.13 -0.35
C ARG A 99 4.22 15.53 -1.34
N GLU A 100 5.47 15.27 -1.01
CA GLU A 100 6.63 15.60 -1.86
C GLU A 100 6.91 14.56 -2.97
N PRO A 101 6.93 13.24 -2.70
CA PRO A 101 7.16 12.24 -3.75
C PRO A 101 5.94 12.04 -4.65
N THR A 102 6.20 11.55 -5.88
CA THR A 102 5.10 11.05 -6.72
C THR A 102 4.51 9.81 -6.05
N THR A 103 3.22 9.82 -5.72
CA THR A 103 2.58 8.70 -5.02
C THR A 103 1.48 8.09 -5.89
N ALA A 104 1.53 6.76 -6.05
CA ALA A 104 0.51 5.97 -6.73
C ALA A 104 -0.16 5.00 -5.74
N ILE A 105 -1.47 4.83 -5.87
CA ILE A 105 -2.25 3.85 -5.09
C ILE A 105 -2.84 2.83 -6.06
N GLY A 106 -2.63 1.55 -5.78
CA GLY A 106 -3.14 0.43 -6.57
C GLY A 106 -3.86 -0.62 -5.71
N GLY A 107 -4.51 -1.56 -6.39
CA GLY A 107 -5.33 -2.60 -5.77
C GLY A 107 -6.81 -2.20 -5.59
N PRO A 108 -7.64 -3.10 -5.04
CA PRO A 108 -9.08 -2.89 -4.90
C PRO A 108 -9.50 -1.63 -4.12
N ILE A 109 -8.61 -1.07 -3.28
CA ILE A 109 -8.86 0.18 -2.55
C ILE A 109 -9.20 1.37 -3.47
N ALA A 110 -8.71 1.36 -4.71
CA ALA A 110 -9.02 2.40 -5.69
C ALA A 110 -10.50 2.44 -6.07
N PHE A 111 -11.24 1.35 -5.81
CA PHE A 111 -12.66 1.21 -6.16
C PHE A 111 -13.61 1.52 -4.99
N GLY A 112 -13.14 1.49 -3.72
CA GLY A 112 -14.00 1.84 -2.58
C GLY A 112 -13.52 1.34 -1.20
N TYR A 113 -14.38 1.57 -0.20
CA TYR A 113 -14.21 1.16 1.21
C TYR A 113 -15.53 0.59 1.77
N ALA A 114 -15.49 -0.45 2.61
CA ALA A 114 -16.69 -0.95 3.30
C ALA A 114 -16.48 -1.01 4.83
N PRO A 115 -17.36 -0.38 5.64
CA PRO A 115 -17.20 -0.34 7.09
C PRO A 115 -17.42 -1.68 7.81
N GLY A 116 -17.79 -2.75 7.11
CA GLY A 116 -17.96 -4.09 7.69
C GLY A 116 -18.44 -5.12 6.66
N TRP A 117 -18.31 -6.40 6.99
CA TRP A 117 -18.90 -7.48 6.20
C TRP A 117 -20.43 -7.38 6.25
N GLY A 118 -21.08 -7.22 5.09
CA GLY A 118 -22.53 -7.05 4.98
C GLY A 118 -23.02 -5.59 4.98
N GLU A 119 -22.11 -4.61 5.08
CA GLU A 119 -22.46 -3.18 5.01
C GLU A 119 -22.21 -2.61 3.61
N LYS A 120 -22.93 -1.53 3.26
CA LYS A 120 -22.77 -0.88 1.95
C LYS A 120 -21.36 -0.29 1.81
N GLY A 121 -20.66 -0.68 0.75
CA GLY A 121 -19.40 -0.05 0.36
C GLY A 121 -19.62 1.36 -0.20
N TYR A 122 -18.68 2.26 0.09
CA TYR A 122 -18.57 3.61 -0.44
C TYR A 122 -17.56 3.63 -1.58
N GLN A 123 -17.85 4.36 -2.66
CA GLN A 123 -16.90 4.52 -3.76
C GLN A 123 -15.90 5.63 -3.47
N ALA A 124 -14.67 5.48 -3.96
CA ALA A 124 -13.58 6.44 -3.79
C ALA A 124 -13.91 7.85 -4.35
N GLY A 125 -14.98 8.01 -5.13
CA GLY A 125 -15.44 9.30 -5.68
C GLY A 125 -16.41 10.11 -4.80
N ASP A 126 -16.91 9.55 -3.69
CA ASP A 126 -17.91 10.22 -2.84
C ASP A 126 -17.29 11.19 -1.81
N HIS A 127 -15.98 11.13 -1.62
CA HIS A 127 -15.24 12.08 -0.80
C HIS A 127 -14.34 12.93 -1.71
N ARG A 128 -14.84 14.10 -2.10
CA ARG A 128 -14.00 15.17 -2.65
C ARG A 128 -12.99 15.59 -1.58
N VAL A 129 -11.75 15.14 -1.74
CA VAL A 129 -10.54 15.81 -1.23
C VAL A 129 -10.15 16.94 -2.16
#